data_AF-A0A220ME28-F1
#
_entry.id   AF-A0A220ME28-F1
#
_cell.length_a   1.000
_cell.length_b   1.000
_cell.length_c   1.000
_cell.angle_alpha   90.00
_cell.angle_beta   90.00
_cell.angle_gamma   90.00
#
_symmetry.space_group_name_H-M   'P 1'
#
loop_
_entity.id
_entity.type
_entity.pdbx_description
1 polymer ?
#
loop_
_entity_poly.entity_id
_entity_poly.type
_entity_poly.pdbx_seq_one_letter_code
_entity_poly.pdbx_strand_id
1 'polypeptide(L)'
;MTRRFLPFIAALLSLLLLSSPAFAQDEASWDKQFQTQIREWMDAIASRDPQFKQWQDAKTDVQTLGAGQHQWLVSIKKGDKQVGYLVIGETPDSTTHEKFVLLEYGVGEYILFDDAFAPKEIAAEPVYDGFASYWLITQKSDTQMVNAKTGEMYPTSFQISEPAVDVFAGEQLAQNGQRLTQTRILSAAEADPFDHIGWVSQMSTTDTDVSWNQLWQQDYTSPVTLAVPIHQSQVLAPFVVGSLHLWNDQNTYVGVWDEGLRFVPYSYAHRVGRFFVNETSSPAE
;
A
#
# COMPACT_ATOMS: atom_id res chain seq x y z
N MET A 1 -23.57 -58.21 -54.33
CA MET A 1 -23.58 -56.74 -54.53
C MET A 1 -22.93 -56.10 -53.31
N THR A 2 -21.65 -55.75 -53.45
CA THR A 2 -20.74 -55.35 -52.37
C THR A 2 -20.62 -53.82 -52.33
N ARG A 3 -20.89 -53.22 -51.17
CA ARG A 3 -20.70 -51.77 -50.91
C ARG A 3 -19.22 -51.50 -50.60
N ARG A 4 -18.62 -50.53 -51.31
CA ARG A 4 -17.29 -49.97 -51.06
C ARG A 4 -17.36 -48.94 -49.93
N PHE A 5 -16.48 -49.06 -48.93
CA PHE A 5 -16.15 -48.01 -47.96
C PHE A 5 -14.90 -47.25 -48.44
N LEU A 6 -14.96 -45.92 -48.44
CA LEU A 6 -13.83 -45.00 -48.65
C LEU A 6 -13.17 -44.70 -47.28
N PRO A 7 -11.84 -44.51 -47.21
CA PRO A 7 -11.17 -43.99 -46.02
C PRO A 7 -11.08 -42.45 -46.11
N PHE A 8 -11.64 -41.75 -45.12
CA PHE A 8 -11.45 -40.30 -44.93
C PHE A 8 -11.33 -40.00 -43.44
N ILE A 9 -10.22 -40.41 -42.83
CA ILE A 9 -9.83 -39.94 -41.49
C ILE A 9 -8.31 -39.75 -41.49
N ALA A 10 -7.85 -38.62 -42.03
CA ALA A 10 -6.45 -38.19 -41.93
C ALA A 10 -6.29 -36.66 -41.97
N ALA A 11 -7.33 -35.89 -41.62
CA ALA A 11 -7.29 -34.42 -41.72
C ALA A 11 -8.01 -33.72 -40.56
N LEU A 12 -7.83 -34.19 -39.31
CA LEU A 12 -8.42 -33.51 -38.14
C LEU A 12 -7.48 -33.50 -36.92
N LEU A 13 -6.18 -33.33 -37.14
CA LEU A 13 -5.18 -33.25 -36.07
C LEU A 13 -4.08 -32.22 -36.37
N SER A 14 -4.46 -31.08 -36.95
CA SER A 14 -3.54 -29.97 -37.25
C SER A 14 -4.07 -28.60 -36.86
N LEU A 15 -5.13 -28.52 -36.05
CA LEU A 15 -5.85 -27.27 -35.78
C LEU A 15 -5.98 -26.96 -34.28
N LEU A 16 -4.89 -27.11 -33.52
CA LEU A 16 -4.85 -26.75 -32.09
C LEU A 16 -3.57 -26.03 -31.63
N LEU A 17 -2.83 -25.37 -32.54
CA LEU A 17 -1.68 -24.54 -32.16
C LEU A 17 -1.60 -23.27 -33.02
N LEU A 18 -2.57 -22.37 -32.86
CA LEU A 18 -2.42 -20.96 -33.19
C LEU A 18 -2.93 -20.15 -31.99
N SER A 19 -2.19 -20.24 -30.89
CA SER A 19 -2.26 -19.24 -29.82
C SER A 19 -1.87 -17.87 -30.40
N SER A 20 -2.80 -16.92 -30.35
CA SER A 20 -2.69 -15.61 -30.99
C SER A 20 -1.51 -14.78 -30.45
N PRO A 21 -0.70 -14.13 -31.32
CA PRO A 21 0.42 -13.27 -30.89
C PRO A 21 0.01 -11.94 -30.24
N ALA A 22 -1.26 -11.53 -30.35
CA ALA A 22 -1.74 -10.24 -29.82
C ALA A 22 -1.76 -10.19 -28.28
N PHE A 23 -2.32 -11.21 -27.62
CA PHE A 23 -2.37 -11.26 -26.15
C PHE A 23 -0.97 -11.25 -25.51
N ALA A 24 -0.03 -12.01 -26.07
CA ALA A 24 1.36 -12.03 -25.58
C ALA A 24 2.10 -10.70 -25.81
N GLN A 25 1.71 -9.92 -26.82
CA GLN A 25 2.29 -8.61 -27.09
C GLN A 25 1.75 -7.53 -26.15
N ASP A 26 0.46 -7.60 -25.79
CA ASP A 26 -0.17 -6.68 -24.86
C ASP A 26 0.34 -6.90 -23.42
N GLU A 27 0.44 -8.15 -22.95
CA GLU A 27 1.04 -8.47 -21.64
C GLU A 27 2.50 -8.00 -21.55
N ALA A 28 3.32 -8.26 -22.57
CA ALA A 28 4.71 -7.81 -22.60
C ALA A 28 4.84 -6.28 -22.62
N SER A 29 3.85 -5.57 -23.17
CA SER A 29 3.78 -4.11 -23.16
C SER A 29 3.41 -3.57 -21.78
N TRP A 30 2.43 -4.18 -21.12
CA TRP A 30 2.02 -3.85 -19.75
C TRP A 30 3.17 -4.05 -18.77
N ASP A 31 3.82 -5.21 -18.79
CA ASP A 31 4.94 -5.53 -17.90
C ASP A 31 6.06 -4.50 -18.01
N LYS A 32 6.39 -4.11 -19.24
CA LYS A 32 7.43 -3.10 -19.49
C LYS A 32 7.02 -1.74 -18.94
N GLN A 33 5.77 -1.33 -19.13
CA GLN A 33 5.26 -0.05 -18.60
C GLN A 33 5.26 -0.05 -17.08
N PHE A 34 4.79 -1.14 -16.47
CA PHE A 34 4.74 -1.29 -15.02
C PHE A 34 6.14 -1.26 -14.39
N GLN A 35 7.11 -2.01 -14.95
CA GLN A 35 8.50 -1.97 -14.49
C GLN A 35 9.15 -0.60 -14.69
N THR A 36 8.81 0.10 -15.78
CA THR A 36 9.27 1.48 -16.01
C THR A 36 8.72 2.40 -14.92
N GLN A 37 7.43 2.28 -14.61
CA GLN A 37 6.78 3.13 -13.60
C GLN A 37 7.34 2.91 -12.19
N ILE A 38 7.61 1.66 -11.81
CA ILE A 38 8.28 1.31 -10.55
C ILE A 38 9.62 2.06 -10.44
N ARG A 39 10.44 1.97 -11.50
CA ARG A 39 11.76 2.62 -11.52
C ARG A 39 11.66 4.14 -11.44
N GLU A 40 10.73 4.74 -12.18
CA GLU A 40 10.50 6.19 -12.14
C GLU A 40 10.12 6.69 -10.75
N TRP A 41 9.22 6.01 -10.05
CA TRP A 41 8.87 6.38 -8.68
C TRP A 41 10.01 6.15 -7.70
N MET A 42 10.73 5.04 -7.81
CA MET A 42 11.91 4.78 -6.97
C MET A 42 12.95 5.90 -7.12
N ASP A 43 13.26 6.29 -8.36
CA ASP A 43 14.23 7.35 -8.65
C ASP A 43 13.72 8.72 -8.19
N ALA A 44 12.43 9.02 -8.39
CA ALA A 44 11.81 10.26 -7.94
C ALA A 44 11.85 10.41 -6.41
N ILE A 45 11.58 9.33 -5.68
CA ILE A 45 11.62 9.32 -4.21
C ILE A 45 13.08 9.43 -3.73
N ALA A 46 13.96 8.54 -4.20
CA ALA A 46 15.34 8.45 -3.72
C ALA A 46 16.20 9.67 -4.08
N SER A 47 15.83 10.44 -5.10
CA SER A 47 16.51 11.70 -5.46
C SER A 47 16.12 12.88 -4.56
N ARG A 48 15.02 12.75 -3.81
CA ARG A 48 14.42 13.84 -3.03
C ARG A 48 14.50 13.61 -1.53
N ASP A 49 14.30 12.38 -1.10
CA ASP A 49 14.37 12.00 0.30
C ASP A 49 15.60 11.10 0.55
N PRO A 50 16.63 11.59 1.26
CA PRO A 50 17.83 10.82 1.56
C PRO A 50 17.59 9.51 2.32
N GLN A 51 16.47 9.36 3.04
CA GLN A 51 16.12 8.11 3.73
C GLN A 51 16.01 6.95 2.72
N PHE A 52 15.62 7.25 1.47
CA PHE A 52 15.39 6.28 0.39
C PHE A 52 16.62 6.04 -0.49
N LYS A 53 17.81 6.58 -0.13
CA LYS A 53 19.03 6.46 -0.96
C LYS A 53 19.38 5.03 -1.36
N GLN A 54 19.04 4.04 -0.53
CA GLN A 54 19.34 2.62 -0.82
C GLN A 54 18.61 2.07 -2.04
N TRP A 55 17.54 2.73 -2.50
CA TRP A 55 16.71 2.27 -3.61
C TRP A 55 17.37 2.40 -4.99
N GLN A 56 18.33 3.32 -5.17
CA GLN A 56 18.95 3.62 -6.47
C GLN A 56 19.60 2.40 -7.15
N ASP A 57 20.12 1.47 -6.34
CA ASP A 57 20.80 0.24 -6.81
C ASP A 57 20.02 -1.04 -6.42
N ALA A 58 18.78 -0.90 -5.98
CA ALA A 58 18.00 -2.02 -5.48
C ALA A 58 17.32 -2.80 -6.62
N LYS A 59 17.03 -4.07 -6.34
CA LYS A 59 16.20 -4.94 -7.17
C LYS A 59 14.78 -4.92 -6.64
N THR A 60 13.83 -5.18 -7.54
CA THR A 60 12.41 -5.24 -7.22
C THR A 60 11.87 -6.65 -7.44
N ASP A 61 10.89 -7.02 -6.62
CA ASP A 61 10.10 -8.24 -6.75
C ASP A 61 8.62 -7.86 -6.59
N VAL A 62 7.75 -8.42 -7.43
CA VAL A 62 6.34 -7.99 -7.53
C VAL A 62 5.42 -9.13 -7.14
N GLN A 63 4.49 -8.85 -6.23
CA GLN A 63 3.44 -9.75 -5.80
C GLN A 63 2.07 -9.10 -5.96
N THR A 64 1.09 -9.83 -6.47
CA THR A 64 -0.31 -9.38 -6.54
C THR A 64 -0.97 -9.37 -5.17
N LEU A 65 -1.80 -8.37 -4.89
CA LEU A 65 -2.61 -8.26 -3.68
C LEU A 65 -4.09 -8.54 -3.97
N GLY A 66 -4.74 -9.37 -3.14
CA GLY A 66 -6.17 -9.71 -3.20
C GLY A 66 -6.66 -10.52 -4.40
N ALA A 67 -7.92 -10.97 -4.36
CA ALA A 67 -8.57 -11.76 -5.42
C ALA A 67 -8.93 -10.98 -6.70
N GLY A 68 -8.58 -9.69 -6.80
CA GLY A 68 -8.98 -8.78 -7.89
C GLY A 68 -7.88 -8.27 -8.83
N GLN A 69 -6.59 -8.59 -8.60
CA GLN A 69 -5.43 -8.30 -9.49
C GLN A 69 -5.19 -6.84 -9.94
N HIS A 70 -5.73 -5.82 -9.26
CA HIS A 70 -5.46 -4.41 -9.61
C HIS A 70 -4.57 -3.69 -8.60
N GLN A 71 -3.94 -4.44 -7.69
CA GLN A 71 -2.99 -3.93 -6.72
C GLN A 71 -1.79 -4.88 -6.60
N TRP A 72 -0.61 -4.30 -6.41
CA TRP A 72 0.65 -5.02 -6.32
C TRP A 72 1.51 -4.48 -5.19
N LEU A 73 2.11 -5.39 -4.43
CA LEU A 73 3.23 -5.11 -3.54
C LEU A 73 4.53 -5.27 -4.34
N VAL A 74 5.33 -4.20 -4.36
CA VAL A 74 6.68 -4.22 -4.93
C VAL A 74 7.68 -4.18 -3.79
N SER A 75 8.33 -5.31 -3.53
CA SER A 75 9.42 -5.42 -2.56
C SER A 75 10.72 -4.89 -3.15
N ILE A 76 11.44 -4.05 -2.41
CA ILE A 76 12.70 -3.43 -2.85
C ILE A 76 13.85 -3.99 -1.99
N LYS A 77 14.81 -4.64 -2.63
CA LYS A 77 15.92 -5.36 -1.97
C LYS A 77 17.29 -4.89 -2.46
N LYS A 78 18.23 -4.70 -1.53
CA LYS A 78 19.65 -4.47 -1.83
C LYS A 78 20.46 -5.67 -1.36
N GLY A 79 20.90 -6.49 -2.31
CA GLY A 79 21.36 -7.85 -1.99
C GLY A 79 20.19 -8.68 -1.48
N ASP A 80 20.37 -9.36 -0.34
CA ASP A 80 19.32 -10.17 0.30
C ASP A 80 18.52 -9.37 1.35
N LYS A 81 18.87 -8.10 1.58
CA LYS A 81 18.23 -7.24 2.58
C LYS A 81 17.11 -6.42 1.96
N GLN A 82 15.94 -6.45 2.61
CA GLN A 82 14.84 -5.54 2.31
C GLN A 82 15.22 -4.11 2.67
N VAL A 83 14.94 -3.15 1.78
CA VAL A 83 15.24 -1.73 1.99
C VAL A 83 14.05 -0.79 1.75
N GLY A 84 12.90 -1.34 1.36
CA GLY A 84 11.63 -0.63 1.29
C GLY A 84 10.63 -1.36 0.40
N TYR A 85 9.50 -0.72 0.13
CA TYR A 85 8.48 -1.26 -0.75
C TYR A 85 7.63 -0.16 -1.39
N LEU A 86 6.87 -0.53 -2.42
CA LEU A 86 5.77 0.26 -2.98
C LEU A 86 4.49 -0.58 -2.93
N VAL A 87 3.35 0.05 -2.73
CA VAL A 87 2.05 -0.50 -3.10
C VAL A 87 1.52 0.30 -4.27
N ILE A 88 1.26 -0.40 -5.37
CA ILE A 88 0.82 0.20 -6.64
C ILE A 88 -0.56 -0.35 -6.96
N GLY A 89 -1.45 0.51 -7.44
CA GLY A 89 -2.75 0.09 -7.96
C GLY A 89 -3.01 0.58 -9.38
N GLU A 90 -4.15 0.21 -9.92
CA GLU A 90 -4.73 0.76 -11.15
C GLU A 90 -5.97 1.59 -10.87
N THR A 91 -6.19 2.66 -11.64
CA THR A 91 -7.43 3.45 -11.52
C THR A 91 -8.64 2.68 -12.07
N PRO A 92 -9.80 2.65 -11.38
CA PRO A 92 -10.98 1.89 -11.80
C PRO A 92 -11.61 2.25 -13.16
N ASP A 93 -11.30 3.43 -13.74
CA ASP A 93 -12.00 3.99 -14.93
C ASP A 93 -11.09 4.13 -16.18
N SER A 94 -10.15 3.19 -16.34
CA SER A 94 -9.19 3.19 -17.45
C SER A 94 -9.82 2.64 -18.74
N THR A 95 -10.56 3.50 -19.47
CA THR A 95 -10.98 3.24 -20.87
C THR A 95 -9.85 3.50 -21.89
N THR A 96 -8.69 3.95 -21.42
CA THR A 96 -7.45 4.14 -22.18
C THR A 96 -6.31 3.55 -21.36
N HIS A 97 -5.50 2.67 -21.97
CA HIS A 97 -4.34 1.96 -21.41
C HIS A 97 -3.82 2.54 -20.07
N GLU A 98 -4.10 1.77 -19.02
CA GLU A 98 -3.56 1.69 -17.67
C GLU A 98 -2.80 2.90 -17.12
N LYS A 99 -3.43 3.61 -16.18
CA LYS A 99 -2.77 4.58 -15.29
C LYS A 99 -2.49 3.91 -13.95
N PHE A 100 -1.23 3.60 -13.69
CA PHE A 100 -0.80 3.15 -12.37
C PHE A 100 -0.89 4.31 -11.38
N VAL A 101 -1.24 3.99 -10.15
CA VAL A 101 -1.29 4.93 -9.03
C VAL A 101 -0.47 4.41 -7.86
N LEU A 102 0.29 5.29 -7.23
CA LEU A 102 1.07 4.97 -6.05
C LEU A 102 0.17 5.02 -4.81
N LEU A 103 -0.17 3.87 -4.26
CA LEU A 103 -1.05 3.76 -3.09
C LEU A 103 -0.28 3.94 -1.78
N GLU A 104 0.97 3.49 -1.74
CA GLU A 104 1.83 3.62 -0.57
C GLU A 104 3.30 3.38 -0.95
N TYR A 105 4.22 3.89 -0.14
CA TYR A 105 5.62 3.48 -0.17
C TYR A 105 6.23 3.57 1.23
N GLY A 106 7.14 2.66 1.55
CA GLY A 106 7.78 2.62 2.87
C GLY A 106 9.26 2.32 2.78
N VAL A 107 10.05 2.89 3.69
CA VAL A 107 11.49 2.66 3.81
C VAL A 107 11.79 1.76 5.00
N GLY A 108 12.69 0.79 4.80
CA GLY A 108 13.14 -0.10 5.86
C GLY A 108 13.03 -1.57 5.50
N GLU A 109 13.22 -2.41 6.51
CA GLU A 109 13.19 -3.88 6.38
C GLU A 109 11.79 -4.46 6.52
N TYR A 110 10.87 -3.69 7.11
CA TYR A 110 9.50 -4.13 7.37
C TYR A 110 8.63 -3.94 6.12
N ILE A 111 7.92 -5.00 5.76
CA ILE A 111 6.97 -5.03 4.65
C ILE A 111 5.58 -5.32 5.17
N LEU A 112 4.58 -4.95 4.38
CA LEU A 112 3.18 -5.13 4.72
C LEU A 112 2.77 -6.62 4.83
N PHE A 113 3.49 -7.49 4.14
CA PHE A 113 3.25 -8.93 4.10
C PHE A 113 4.56 -9.69 4.23
N ASP A 114 4.78 -10.32 5.37
CA ASP A 114 5.93 -11.21 5.55
C ASP A 114 5.49 -12.67 5.30
N ASP A 115 6.09 -13.27 4.28
CA ASP A 115 5.85 -14.67 3.88
C ASP A 115 6.24 -15.67 4.99
N ALA A 116 7.05 -15.27 5.97
CA ALA A 116 7.29 -16.08 7.16
C ALA A 116 6.01 -16.33 7.95
N PHE A 117 5.06 -15.39 7.91
CA PHE A 117 3.76 -15.49 8.57
C PHE A 117 2.64 -15.91 7.62
N ALA A 118 2.89 -16.00 6.32
CA ALA A 118 1.96 -16.58 5.37
C ALA A 118 1.72 -18.07 5.74
N PRO A 119 0.47 -18.49 5.98
CA PRO A 119 0.14 -19.89 6.23
C PRO A 119 0.49 -20.75 5.02
N LYS A 120 1.56 -21.55 5.10
CA LYS A 120 2.10 -22.32 3.97
C LYS A 120 1.22 -23.48 3.50
N GLU A 121 0.25 -23.89 4.33
CA GLU A 121 -0.51 -25.12 4.17
C GLU A 121 -1.95 -24.89 3.69
N ILE A 122 -2.39 -23.63 3.60
CA ILE A 122 -3.79 -23.25 3.34
C ILE A 122 -3.81 -22.08 2.34
N ALA A 123 -4.83 -22.00 1.51
CA ALA A 123 -5.06 -20.82 0.66
C ALA A 123 -5.21 -19.58 1.58
N ALA A 124 -4.18 -18.74 1.59
CA ALA A 124 -4.12 -17.49 2.31
C ALA A 124 -4.17 -16.35 1.31
N GLU A 125 -5.23 -15.55 1.37
CA GLU A 125 -5.39 -14.38 0.50
C GLU A 125 -4.81 -13.14 1.20
N PRO A 126 -3.87 -12.41 0.57
CA PRO A 126 -3.38 -11.15 1.12
C PRO A 126 -4.42 -10.06 0.95
N VAL A 127 -4.79 -9.40 2.03
CA VAL A 127 -5.68 -8.23 2.01
C VAL A 127 -4.95 -7.02 2.57
N TYR A 128 -4.92 -5.97 1.75
CA TYR A 128 -4.34 -4.67 2.08
C TYR A 128 -5.44 -3.62 2.11
N ASP A 129 -5.54 -2.90 3.23
CA ASP A 129 -6.50 -1.82 3.42
C ASP A 129 -5.79 -0.54 3.87
N GLY A 130 -4.57 -0.28 3.40
CA GLY A 130 -3.76 0.82 3.91
C GLY A 130 -3.24 0.52 5.30
N PHE A 131 -3.87 1.03 6.36
CA PHE A 131 -3.39 0.86 7.75
C PHE A 131 -3.55 -0.55 8.33
N ALA A 132 -4.20 -1.47 7.62
CA ALA A 132 -4.25 -2.88 7.98
C ALA A 132 -3.73 -3.75 6.84
N SER A 133 -3.01 -4.82 7.20
CA SER A 133 -2.56 -5.86 6.27
C SER A 133 -2.70 -7.21 6.95
N TYR A 134 -3.44 -8.11 6.32
CA TYR A 134 -3.76 -9.41 6.91
C TYR A 134 -3.94 -10.50 5.86
N TRP A 135 -3.69 -11.73 6.28
CA TRP A 135 -4.03 -12.93 5.52
C TRP A 135 -5.44 -13.37 5.88
N LEU A 136 -6.29 -13.57 4.86
CA LEU A 136 -7.57 -14.27 5.00
C LEU A 136 -7.35 -15.76 4.74
N ILE A 137 -7.60 -16.57 5.77
CA ILE A 137 -7.44 -18.01 5.72
C ILE A 137 -8.82 -18.64 5.74
N THR A 138 -9.23 -19.23 4.62
CA THR A 138 -10.53 -19.91 4.54
C THR A 138 -10.36 -21.39 4.86
N GLN A 139 -10.93 -21.85 5.97
CA GLN A 139 -10.97 -23.25 6.36
C GLN A 139 -12.42 -23.74 6.44
N LYS A 140 -12.82 -24.59 5.48
CA LYS A 140 -14.18 -25.11 5.31
C LYS A 140 -15.22 -23.99 5.16
N SER A 141 -15.74 -23.46 6.27
CA SER A 141 -16.78 -22.42 6.35
C SER A 141 -16.37 -21.21 7.18
N ASP A 142 -15.21 -21.25 7.82
CA ASP A 142 -14.75 -20.18 8.70
C ASP A 142 -13.57 -19.45 8.04
N THR A 143 -13.65 -18.13 8.04
CA THR A 143 -12.55 -17.27 7.58
C THR A 143 -11.84 -16.72 8.80
N GLN A 144 -10.55 -17.02 8.93
CA GLN A 144 -9.68 -16.52 9.98
C GLN A 144 -8.80 -15.41 9.42
N MET A 145 -8.71 -14.30 10.15
CA MET A 145 -7.82 -13.18 9.82
C MET A 145 -6.54 -13.30 10.64
N VAL A 146 -5.39 -13.14 9.98
CA VAL A 146 -4.07 -13.19 10.61
C VAL A 146 -3.28 -11.95 10.20
N ASN A 147 -2.74 -11.21 11.16
CA ASN A 147 -1.93 -10.04 10.90
C ASN A 147 -0.72 -10.43 10.03
N ALA A 148 -0.54 -9.74 8.90
CA ALA A 148 0.46 -10.10 7.91
C ALA A 148 1.90 -9.69 8.29
N LYS A 149 2.05 -8.82 9.30
CA LYS A 149 3.34 -8.40 9.85
C LYS A 149 3.77 -9.22 11.08
N THR A 150 2.83 -9.72 11.88
CA THR A 150 3.15 -10.38 13.17
C THR A 150 2.78 -11.86 13.22
N GLY A 151 1.90 -12.32 12.33
CA GLY A 151 1.33 -13.66 12.38
C GLY A 151 0.28 -13.86 13.48
N GLU A 152 -0.11 -12.80 14.20
CA GLU A 152 -1.13 -12.88 15.23
C GLU A 152 -2.53 -13.09 14.65
N MET A 153 -3.29 -14.01 15.24
CA MET A 153 -4.67 -14.26 14.87
C MET A 153 -5.58 -13.19 15.47
N TYR A 154 -6.39 -12.54 14.62
CA TYR A 154 -7.43 -11.64 15.10
C TYR A 154 -8.60 -12.41 15.72
N PRO A 155 -9.34 -11.81 16.67
CA PRO A 155 -10.57 -12.40 17.20
C PRO A 155 -11.57 -12.70 16.09
N THR A 156 -12.27 -13.83 16.17
CA THR A 156 -13.28 -14.24 15.17
C THR A 156 -14.50 -13.30 15.11
N SER A 157 -14.67 -12.43 16.10
CA SER A 157 -15.68 -11.36 16.10
C SER A 157 -15.30 -10.17 15.20
N PHE A 158 -14.07 -10.14 14.66
CA PHE A 158 -13.65 -9.07 13.77
C PHE A 158 -14.31 -9.26 12.42
N GLN A 159 -14.96 -8.20 11.95
CA GLN A 159 -15.59 -8.23 10.64
C GLN A 159 -14.58 -7.90 9.56
N ILE A 160 -14.64 -8.66 8.47
CA ILE A 160 -13.89 -8.34 7.26
C ILE A 160 -14.57 -7.16 6.59
N SER A 161 -13.83 -6.08 6.39
CA SER A 161 -14.28 -4.93 5.62
C SER A 161 -13.75 -5.03 4.19
N GLU A 162 -14.52 -4.51 3.24
CA GLU A 162 -13.99 -4.21 1.91
C GLU A 162 -12.87 -3.17 2.03
N PRO A 163 -11.74 -3.31 1.32
CA PRO A 163 -10.66 -2.33 1.35
C PRO A 163 -11.17 -0.93 0.99
N ALA A 164 -10.96 0.04 1.90
CA ALA A 164 -11.30 1.43 1.66
C ALA A 164 -10.43 2.07 0.56
N VAL A 165 -9.29 1.44 0.24
CA VAL A 165 -8.32 1.88 -0.77
C VAL A 165 -8.86 1.80 -2.20
N ASP A 166 -9.84 0.94 -2.48
CA ASP A 166 -10.40 0.79 -3.84
C ASP A 166 -11.33 1.95 -4.27
N VAL A 167 -11.66 2.86 -3.34
CA VAL A 167 -12.65 3.94 -3.54
C VAL A 167 -11.98 5.31 -3.74
N PHE A 168 -10.70 5.36 -4.11
CA PHE A 168 -10.00 6.63 -4.35
C PHE A 168 -10.04 7.06 -5.82
N ALA A 169 -10.41 8.33 -6.03
CA ALA A 169 -10.20 8.98 -7.31
C ALA A 169 -8.70 9.09 -7.55
N GLY A 170 -8.20 8.48 -8.64
CA GLY A 170 -6.77 8.47 -8.97
C GLY A 170 -6.13 9.86 -9.06
N GLU A 171 -6.93 10.92 -9.20
CA GLU A 171 -6.48 12.33 -9.20
C GLU A 171 -5.79 12.76 -7.90
N GLN A 172 -6.09 12.12 -6.77
CA GLN A 172 -5.47 12.43 -5.46
C GLN A 172 -4.21 11.60 -5.17
N LEU A 173 -3.83 10.73 -6.10
CA LEU A 173 -2.72 9.79 -5.98
C LEU A 173 -1.61 10.17 -6.97
N ALA A 174 -0.37 9.86 -6.61
CA ALA A 174 0.73 10.02 -7.54
C ALA A 174 0.55 9.08 -8.74
N GLN A 175 0.49 9.66 -9.94
CA GLN A 175 0.27 8.96 -11.21
C GLN A 175 1.56 8.89 -12.04
N ASN A 176 1.50 8.19 -13.17
CA ASN A 176 2.58 8.10 -14.14
C ASN A 176 3.16 9.48 -14.51
N GLY A 177 4.48 9.58 -14.57
CA GLY A 177 5.21 10.81 -14.90
C GLY A 177 5.21 11.90 -13.82
N GLN A 178 4.51 11.72 -12.70
CA GLN A 178 4.59 12.64 -11.57
C GLN A 178 5.85 12.42 -10.74
N ARG A 179 6.33 13.48 -10.07
CA ARG A 179 7.56 13.46 -9.28
C ARG A 179 7.34 14.05 -7.91
N LEU A 180 8.09 13.55 -6.93
CA LEU A 180 8.21 14.17 -5.62
C LEU A 180 8.90 15.53 -5.78
N THR A 181 8.22 16.62 -5.45
CA THR A 181 8.74 17.99 -5.60
C THR A 181 9.26 18.55 -4.28
N GLN A 182 8.59 18.22 -3.17
CA GLN A 182 8.92 18.75 -1.84
C GLN A 182 8.77 17.68 -0.74
N THR A 183 9.58 17.84 0.30
CA THR A 183 9.52 17.04 1.52
C THR A 183 9.59 17.96 2.75
N ARG A 184 8.94 17.55 3.84
CA ARG A 184 9.02 18.21 5.15
C ARG A 184 9.16 17.14 6.23
N ILE A 185 10.10 17.30 7.14
CA ILE A 185 10.29 16.38 8.27
C ILE A 185 9.63 17.01 9.50
N LEU A 186 8.76 16.24 10.18
CA LEU A 186 8.13 16.60 11.45
C LEU A 186 8.78 15.85 12.63
N SER A 187 9.10 14.57 12.45
CA SER A 187 9.87 13.74 13.38
C SER A 187 10.90 12.90 12.61
N ALA A 188 12.18 13.21 12.79
CA ALA A 188 13.28 12.57 12.05
C ALA A 188 13.62 11.15 12.54
N ALA A 189 13.26 10.82 13.78
CA ALA A 189 13.49 9.52 14.39
C ALA A 189 12.16 8.80 14.59
N GLU A 190 12.24 7.47 14.57
CA GLU A 190 11.14 6.60 14.97
C GLU A 190 10.70 6.96 16.40
N ALA A 191 9.39 7.05 16.58
CA ALA A 191 8.77 7.53 17.79
C ALA A 191 7.55 6.69 18.11
N ASP A 192 7.41 6.32 19.39
CA ASP A 192 6.26 5.58 19.88
C ASP A 192 5.11 6.56 20.18
N PRO A 193 3.91 6.38 19.60
CA PRO A 193 2.76 7.23 19.89
C PRO A 193 2.29 7.17 21.36
N PHE A 194 2.72 6.17 22.13
CA PHE A 194 2.39 6.01 23.55
C PHE A 194 3.37 6.72 24.48
N ASP A 195 4.56 7.14 24.01
CA ASP A 195 5.47 7.99 24.80
C ASP A 195 4.82 9.35 25.13
N HIS A 196 3.90 9.80 24.28
CA HIS A 196 3.13 11.02 24.45
C HIS A 196 1.64 10.78 24.20
N ILE A 197 0.91 10.37 25.24
CA ILE A 197 -0.50 9.95 25.12
C ILE A 197 -1.53 11.12 25.14
N GLY A 198 -1.08 12.37 25.04
CA GLY A 198 -1.94 13.56 25.14
C GLY A 198 -3.10 13.56 24.13
N TRP A 199 -2.86 13.01 22.94
CA TRP A 199 -3.84 12.84 21.86
C TRP A 199 -5.09 12.08 22.29
N VAL A 200 -5.00 11.13 23.22
CA VAL A 200 -6.16 10.35 23.70
C VAL A 200 -7.19 11.26 24.35
N SER A 201 -6.75 12.25 25.13
CA SER A 201 -7.65 13.21 25.79
C SER A 201 -8.40 14.09 24.77
N GLN A 202 -7.79 14.32 23.61
CA GLN A 202 -8.34 15.18 22.56
C GLN A 202 -9.33 14.44 21.65
N MET A 203 -9.37 13.11 21.66
CA MET A 203 -10.27 12.33 20.81
C MET A 203 -11.76 12.67 21.02
N SER A 204 -12.11 13.12 22.23
CA SER A 204 -13.48 13.54 22.58
C SER A 204 -13.85 14.93 22.06
N THR A 205 -12.91 15.65 21.44
CA THR A 205 -13.10 17.01 20.95
C THR A 205 -13.09 17.06 19.41
N THR A 206 -14.00 17.84 18.84
CA THR A 206 -14.19 17.90 17.38
C THR A 206 -13.21 18.87 16.70
N ASP A 207 -12.70 19.87 17.42
CA ASP A 207 -11.90 20.98 16.86
C ASP A 207 -10.38 20.72 16.82
N THR A 208 -9.93 19.52 17.17
CA THR A 208 -8.49 19.21 17.34
C THR A 208 -7.85 18.55 16.13
N ASP A 209 -8.59 18.36 15.03
CA ASP A 209 -8.07 17.68 13.84
C ASP A 209 -7.09 18.56 13.06
N VAL A 210 -5.84 18.10 12.93
CA VAL A 210 -4.79 18.85 12.24
C VAL A 210 -4.91 18.69 10.73
N SER A 211 -5.21 19.78 10.03
CA SER A 211 -5.30 19.81 8.57
C SER A 211 -3.94 19.73 7.87
N TRP A 212 -3.93 19.37 6.58
CA TRP A 212 -2.73 19.40 5.73
C TRP A 212 -1.98 20.74 5.79
N ASN A 213 -2.70 21.86 5.72
CA ASN A 213 -2.06 23.18 5.77
C ASN A 213 -1.35 23.41 7.10
N GLN A 214 -1.93 22.94 8.21
CA GLN A 214 -1.28 22.98 9.51
C GLN A 214 -0.06 22.07 9.51
N LEU A 215 -0.19 20.79 9.11
CA LEU A 215 0.92 19.84 9.02
C LEU A 215 2.09 20.42 8.21
N TRP A 216 1.80 21.07 7.09
CA TRP A 216 2.81 21.56 6.15
C TRP A 216 3.46 22.88 6.57
N GLN A 217 2.78 23.74 7.33
CA GLN A 217 3.23 25.11 7.61
C GLN A 217 3.60 25.36 9.08
N GLN A 218 3.03 24.61 10.02
CA GLN A 218 3.25 24.83 11.45
C GLN A 218 4.47 24.08 11.95
N ASP A 219 5.22 24.74 12.84
CA ASP A 219 6.27 24.10 13.61
C ASP A 219 5.65 23.52 14.88
N TYR A 220 5.83 22.21 15.07
CA TYR A 220 5.30 21.50 16.22
C TYR A 220 6.41 21.30 17.26
N THR A 221 6.13 21.67 18.50
CA THR A 221 7.02 21.37 19.64
C THR A 221 6.76 19.98 20.22
N SER A 222 5.62 19.38 19.88
CA SER A 222 5.20 18.05 20.31
C SER A 222 4.86 17.18 19.10
N PRO A 223 5.03 15.85 19.17
CA PRO A 223 4.72 14.98 18.05
C PRO A 223 3.25 15.10 17.61
N VAL A 224 3.03 15.07 16.30
CA VAL A 224 1.69 14.93 15.73
C VAL A 224 1.38 13.44 15.64
N THR A 225 0.22 13.04 16.13
CA THR A 225 -0.25 11.65 16.11
C THR A 225 -1.43 11.52 15.16
N LEU A 226 -1.35 10.62 14.20
CA LEU A 226 -2.48 10.14 13.42
C LEU A 226 -3.11 8.96 14.17
N ALA A 227 -4.40 9.02 14.50
CA ALA A 227 -5.11 7.89 15.06
C ALA A 227 -6.14 7.34 14.07
N VAL A 228 -6.06 6.05 13.79
CA VAL A 228 -6.87 5.35 12.78
C VAL A 228 -7.68 4.24 13.44
N PRO A 229 -9.03 4.33 13.47
CA PRO A 229 -9.87 3.17 13.74
C PRO A 229 -9.75 2.13 12.63
N ILE A 230 -9.33 0.91 12.97
CA ILE A 230 -9.26 -0.24 12.07
C ILE A 230 -10.24 -1.33 12.50
N HIS A 231 -10.57 -2.26 11.59
CA HIS A 231 -11.54 -3.34 11.82
C HIS A 231 -12.88 -2.84 12.37
N GLN A 232 -13.50 -1.88 11.67
CA GLN A 232 -14.76 -1.24 12.10
C GLN A 232 -14.70 -0.63 13.51
N SER A 233 -13.60 0.07 13.81
CA SER A 233 -13.34 0.73 15.10
C SER A 233 -13.19 -0.22 16.29
N GLN A 234 -12.92 -1.50 16.05
CA GLN A 234 -12.60 -2.45 17.13
C GLN A 234 -11.17 -2.30 17.65
N VAL A 235 -10.28 -1.74 16.84
CA VAL A 235 -8.92 -1.38 17.22
C VAL A 235 -8.65 0.06 16.82
N LEU A 236 -7.96 0.79 17.68
CA LEU A 236 -7.49 2.13 17.40
C LEU A 236 -5.96 2.08 17.27
N ALA A 237 -5.46 2.34 16.07
CA ALA A 237 -4.05 2.31 15.76
C ALA A 237 -3.51 3.75 15.70
N PRO A 238 -2.70 4.20 16.68
CA PRO A 238 -2.03 5.48 16.62
C PRO A 238 -0.67 5.37 15.93
N PHE A 239 -0.28 6.43 15.22
CA PHE A 239 1.00 6.52 14.53
C PHE A 239 1.57 7.93 14.67
N VAL A 240 2.86 8.06 14.97
CA VAL A 240 3.52 9.37 14.96
C VAL A 240 3.80 9.78 13.52
N VAL A 241 3.44 11.02 13.16
CA VAL A 241 3.75 11.59 11.85
C VAL A 241 5.23 11.96 11.79
N GLY A 242 5.97 11.29 10.90
CA GLY A 242 7.39 11.49 10.68
C GLY A 242 7.69 12.55 9.64
N SER A 243 7.12 12.42 8.44
CA SER A 243 7.47 13.27 7.30
C SER A 243 6.25 13.52 6.41
N LEU A 244 6.33 14.52 5.54
CA LEU A 244 5.30 14.86 4.56
C LEU A 244 5.96 14.96 3.19
N HIS A 245 5.30 14.40 2.18
CA HIS A 245 5.77 14.39 0.80
C HIS A 245 4.72 15.03 -0.11
N LEU A 246 5.16 15.89 -1.03
CA LEU A 246 4.30 16.56 -2.00
C LEU A 246 4.76 16.24 -3.42
N TRP A 247 3.88 15.61 -4.19
CA TRP A 247 4.09 15.18 -5.56
C TRP A 247 3.45 16.18 -6.52
N ASN A 248 4.23 16.70 -7.46
CA ASN A 248 3.82 17.71 -8.44
C ASN A 248 3.03 18.88 -7.83
N ASP A 249 3.36 19.27 -6.59
CA ASP A 249 2.69 20.33 -5.84
C ASP A 249 1.18 20.13 -5.60
N GLN A 250 0.68 18.89 -5.76
CA GLN A 250 -0.76 18.56 -5.67
C GLN A 250 -1.03 17.32 -4.81
N ASN A 251 -0.32 16.23 -5.06
CA ASN A 251 -0.61 14.94 -4.45
C ASN A 251 0.18 14.79 -3.15
N THR A 252 -0.55 14.66 -2.04
CA THR A 252 -0.03 14.81 -0.69
C THR A 252 0.06 13.45 -0.02
N TYR A 253 1.23 13.15 0.55
CA TYR A 253 1.49 11.92 1.29
C TYR A 253 1.97 12.25 2.69
N VAL A 254 1.47 11.50 3.66
CA VAL A 254 1.87 11.57 5.06
C VAL A 254 2.68 10.33 5.40
N GLY A 255 3.91 10.57 5.86
CA GLY A 255 4.83 9.58 6.37
C GLY A 255 4.59 9.37 7.86
N VAL A 256 4.28 8.15 8.27
CA VAL A 256 4.07 7.77 9.67
C VAL A 256 5.01 6.66 10.10
N TRP A 257 5.37 6.65 11.39
CA TRP A 257 6.19 5.61 12.00
C TRP A 257 5.33 4.40 12.37
N ASP A 258 5.68 3.24 11.82
CA ASP A 258 4.99 1.95 11.94
C ASP A 258 5.98 0.81 11.63
N GLU A 259 6.96 0.63 12.52
CA GLU A 259 8.12 -0.25 12.29
C GLU A 259 8.91 0.21 11.05
N GLY A 260 9.41 1.44 11.09
CA GLY A 260 9.90 2.16 9.92
C GLY A 260 8.93 3.22 9.38
N LEU A 261 9.37 3.99 8.40
CA LEU A 261 8.62 5.13 7.88
C LEU A 261 7.85 4.73 6.62
N ARG A 262 6.52 4.82 6.69
CA ARG A 262 5.62 4.52 5.56
C ARG A 262 4.78 5.72 5.18
N PHE A 263 4.59 5.92 3.89
CA PHE A 263 3.90 7.06 3.30
C PHE A 263 2.61 6.63 2.63
N VAL A 264 1.49 7.13 3.15
CA VAL A 264 0.16 6.95 2.56
C VAL A 264 -0.40 8.29 2.06
N PRO A 265 -1.33 8.29 1.10
CA PRO A 265 -2.02 9.50 0.67
C PRO A 265 -2.67 10.20 1.86
N TYR A 266 -2.44 11.50 2.02
CA TYR A 266 -3.06 12.28 3.09
C TYR A 266 -4.59 12.26 2.98
N SER A 267 -5.14 12.26 1.76
CA SER A 267 -6.59 12.15 1.54
C SER A 267 -7.18 10.84 2.07
N TYR A 268 -6.44 9.73 1.99
CA TYR A 268 -6.80 8.47 2.61
C TYR A 268 -6.65 8.54 4.12
N ALA A 269 -5.49 8.95 4.63
CA ALA A 269 -5.22 9.04 6.08
C ALA A 269 -6.24 9.92 6.82
N HIS A 270 -6.60 11.07 6.25
CA HIS A 270 -7.61 11.97 6.80
C HIS A 270 -9.05 11.44 6.64
N ARG A 271 -9.31 10.54 5.70
CA ARG A 271 -10.63 9.90 5.57
C ARG A 271 -10.85 8.86 6.67
N VAL A 272 -9.82 8.06 6.97
CA VAL A 272 -9.94 6.92 7.87
C VAL A 272 -9.46 7.20 9.29
N GLY A 273 -8.77 8.32 9.52
CA GLY A 273 -8.24 8.71 10.81
C GLY A 273 -8.31 10.21 11.06
N ARG A 274 -7.75 10.62 12.20
CA ARG A 274 -7.70 12.02 12.64
C ARG A 274 -6.31 12.36 13.16
N PHE A 275 -5.85 13.58 12.94
CA PHE A 275 -4.53 14.04 13.37
C PHE A 275 -4.66 14.88 14.64
N PHE A 276 -3.77 14.66 15.61
CA PHE A 276 -3.76 15.36 16.89
C PHE A 276 -2.37 15.89 17.20
N VAL A 277 -2.27 17.09 17.76
CA VAL A 277 -1.03 17.58 18.36
C VAL A 277 -1.01 17.17 19.81
N ASN A 278 0.06 16.53 20.27
CA ASN A 278 0.27 16.25 21.69
C ASN A 278 0.59 17.52 22.49
N GLU A 279 -0.31 18.50 22.52
CA GLU A 279 -0.18 19.59 23.46
C GLU A 279 -0.44 19.04 24.87
N THR A 280 0.64 18.79 25.62
CA THR A 280 0.51 18.69 27.07
C THR A 280 0.01 20.05 27.54
N SER A 281 -1.26 20.12 27.91
CA SER A 281 -1.72 21.19 28.78
C SER A 281 -0.88 21.08 30.05
N SER A 282 0.12 21.97 30.17
CA SER A 282 0.78 22.20 31.44
C SER A 282 -0.35 22.44 32.45
N PRO A 283 -0.44 21.70 33.56
CA PRO A 283 -1.27 22.14 34.66
C PRO A 283 -0.78 23.55 34.98
N ALA A 284 -1.69 24.53 34.97
CA ALA A 284 -1.38 25.82 35.54
C ALA A 284 -0.96 25.57 36.99
N GLU A 285 0.31 25.84 37.32
CA GLU A 285 0.75 25.99 38.71
C GLU A 285 0.11 27.21 39.35
#